data_AF-A0AAE9A0W3-F1
#
_entry.id   AF-A0AAE9A0W3-F1
#
_cell.length_a   1.000
_cell.length_b   1.000
_cell.length_c   1.000
_cell.angle_alpha   90.00
_cell.angle_beta   90.00
_cell.angle_gamma   90.00
#
_symmetry.space_group_name_H-M   'P 1'
#
loop_
_entity.id
_entity.type
_entity.pdbx_description
1 polymer ?
#
loop_
_entity_poly.entity_id
_entity_poly.type
_entity_poly.pdbx_seq_one_letter_code
_entity_poly.pdbx_strand_id
1 'polypeptide(L)'
;MSVAKSYHKEVAPVLAYCAEHTVVQEQLQEQLQKETLSHAPMSMMLGAPEVLSFGQNFIRSFGGKRVLDIGIRFGGIGDKLIADGQSGTFDFAFIDADKANYSNYYDRSVTLLRKGGVIFVDNSLWSGSVCDPAKRAESESTQAIHDANDKIYQDDRTYSALLNLGDGTHVAFKK
;
A
#
# COMPACT_ATOMS: atom_id res chain seq x y z
N MET A 1 -10.10 17.59 -6.16
CA MET A 1 -10.08 16.54 -5.11
C MET A 1 -8.65 16.42 -4.66
N SER A 2 -8.35 16.69 -3.39
CA SER A 2 -7.02 16.40 -2.84
C SER A 2 -6.90 14.89 -2.65
N VAL A 3 -5.80 14.32 -3.15
CA VAL A 3 -5.38 12.95 -2.81
C VAL A 3 -4.63 13.07 -1.48
N ALA A 4 -5.20 12.52 -0.41
CA ALA A 4 -4.64 12.65 0.93
C ALA A 4 -5.21 11.58 1.86
N LYS A 5 -4.43 11.21 2.87
CA LYS A 5 -4.85 10.30 3.94
C LYS A 5 -5.93 10.96 4.80
N SER A 6 -6.93 10.20 5.24
CA SER A 6 -8.10 10.71 5.99
C SER A 6 -7.77 11.49 7.26
N TYR A 7 -6.62 11.25 7.89
CA TYR A 7 -6.21 11.93 9.13
C TYR A 7 -5.42 13.23 8.90
N HIS A 8 -5.27 13.69 7.65
CA HIS A 8 -4.67 15.00 7.36
C HIS A 8 -5.60 16.15 7.84
N LYS A 9 -5.02 17.25 8.33
CA LYS A 9 -5.76 18.37 8.94
C LYS A 9 -6.75 19.08 7.99
N GLU A 10 -6.55 18.99 6.68
CA GLU A 10 -7.34 19.66 5.64
C GLU A 10 -8.01 18.66 4.69
N VAL A 11 -8.68 17.65 5.25
CA VAL A 11 -9.39 16.63 4.47
C VAL A 11 -10.77 17.13 4.04
N ALA A 12 -11.15 16.79 2.80
CA ALA A 12 -12.46 17.15 2.26
C ALA A 12 -13.59 16.55 3.12
N PRO A 13 -14.70 17.27 3.39
CA PRO A 13 -15.77 16.80 4.27
C PRO A 13 -16.33 15.41 3.90
N VAL A 14 -16.39 15.10 2.60
CA VAL A 14 -16.83 13.78 2.11
C VAL A 14 -15.91 12.65 2.55
N LEU A 15 -14.59 12.87 2.58
CA LEU A 15 -13.62 11.87 3.00
C LEU A 15 -13.68 11.65 4.51
N ALA A 16 -13.86 12.72 5.30
CA ALA A 16 -14.09 12.62 6.74
C ALA A 16 -15.37 11.82 7.03
N TYR A 17 -16.46 12.13 6.34
CA TYR A 17 -17.71 11.38 6.45
C TYR A 17 -17.53 9.89 6.12
N CYS A 18 -16.86 9.56 5.01
CA CYS A 18 -16.58 8.17 4.66
C CYS A 18 -15.74 7.47 5.72
N ALA A 19 -14.68 8.11 6.22
CA ALA A 19 -13.83 7.53 7.25
C ALA A 19 -14.63 7.21 8.53
N GLU A 20 -15.39 8.19 9.04
CA GLU A 20 -16.20 8.04 10.26
C GLU A 20 -17.24 6.91 10.17
N HIS A 21 -17.76 6.60 8.98
CA HIS A 21 -18.86 5.65 8.80
C HIS A 21 -18.42 4.28 8.25
N THR A 22 -17.19 4.15 7.76
CA THR A 22 -16.72 2.90 7.11
C THR A 22 -15.47 2.31 7.76
N VAL A 23 -14.67 3.12 8.45
CA VAL A 23 -13.49 2.64 9.16
C VAL A 23 -13.93 2.07 10.50
N VAL A 24 -13.64 0.79 10.69
CA VAL A 24 -13.83 0.12 11.98
C VAL A 24 -12.45 -0.24 12.51
N GLN A 25 -12.05 0.42 13.60
CA GLN A 25 -10.82 0.16 14.33
C GLN A 25 -11.14 -0.40 15.71
N GLU A 26 -10.26 -1.27 16.21
CA GLU A 26 -10.32 -1.69 17.61
C GLU A 26 -9.77 -0.58 18.51
N GLN A 27 -10.20 -0.52 19.78
CA GLN A 27 -9.73 0.49 20.74
C GLN A 27 -8.20 0.59 20.80
N LEU A 28 -7.49 -0.54 20.71
CA LEU A 28 -6.03 -0.56 20.71
C LEU A 28 -5.45 0.08 19.44
N GLN A 29 -6.09 -0.10 18.28
CA GLN A 29 -5.66 0.51 17.01
C GLN A 29 -5.87 2.03 17.04
N GLU A 30 -6.99 2.50 17.58
CA GLU A 30 -7.28 3.93 17.78
C GLU A 30 -6.26 4.57 18.73
N GLN A 31 -5.97 3.90 19.85
CA GLN A 31 -4.94 4.34 20.81
C GLN A 31 -3.58 4.40 20.14
N LEU A 32 -3.16 3.34 19.44
CA LEU A 32 -1.88 3.30 18.75
C LEU A 32 -1.75 4.41 17.70
N GLN A 33 -2.81 4.66 16.94
CA GLN A 33 -2.86 5.75 15.97
C GLN A 33 -2.71 7.10 16.66
N LYS A 34 -3.48 7.37 17.71
CA LYS A 34 -3.43 8.64 18.46
C LYS A 34 -2.06 8.90 19.08
N GLU A 35 -1.49 7.87 19.71
CA GLU A 35 -0.16 7.95 20.32
C GLU A 35 0.93 8.18 19.28
N THR A 36 0.87 7.47 18.15
CA THR A 36 1.82 7.65 17.04
C THR A 36 1.71 9.07 16.46
N LEU A 37 0.49 9.57 16.22
CA LEU A 37 0.25 10.90 15.68
C LEU A 37 0.76 12.02 16.60
N SER A 38 0.72 11.78 17.91
CA SER A 38 1.07 12.78 18.92
C SER A 38 2.56 12.78 19.29
N HIS A 39 3.23 11.62 19.22
CA HIS A 39 4.57 11.45 19.80
C HIS A 39 5.66 11.01 18.80
N ALA A 40 5.30 10.42 17.64
CA ALA A 40 6.31 9.91 16.72
C ALA A 40 6.87 11.01 15.80
N PRO A 41 8.19 11.11 15.62
CA PRO A 41 8.82 12.14 14.77
C PRO A 41 8.50 11.99 13.27
N MET A 42 8.04 10.81 12.84
CA MET A 42 7.60 10.54 11.46
C MET A 42 6.15 10.06 11.42
N SER A 43 5.30 10.63 12.26
CA SER A 43 3.90 10.22 12.41
C SER A 43 3.07 10.30 11.12
N MET A 44 3.45 11.17 10.19
CA MET A 44 2.81 11.30 8.86
C MET A 44 3.02 10.06 7.97
N MET A 45 3.99 9.20 8.29
CA MET A 45 4.24 7.94 7.58
C MET A 45 3.29 6.80 7.98
N LEU A 46 2.39 7.02 8.96
CA LEU A 46 1.42 6.01 9.34
C LEU A 46 0.52 5.59 8.16
N GLY A 47 0.15 4.32 8.07
CA GLY A 47 -0.84 3.88 7.07
C GLY A 47 -2.19 4.55 7.33
N ALA A 48 -2.91 4.93 6.26
CA ALA A 48 -4.24 5.49 6.40
C ALA A 48 -5.22 4.42 6.94
N PRO A 49 -6.04 4.72 7.98
CA PRO A 49 -6.86 3.72 8.62
C PRO A 49 -7.86 3.09 7.64
N GLU A 50 -8.37 3.83 6.67
CA GLU A 50 -9.21 3.32 5.59
C GLU A 50 -8.49 2.30 4.70
N VAL A 51 -7.20 2.50 4.39
CA VAL A 51 -6.38 1.56 3.62
C VAL A 51 -6.14 0.29 4.44
N LEU A 52 -5.81 0.45 5.72
CA LEU A 52 -5.54 -0.67 6.63
C LEU A 52 -6.80 -1.49 6.90
N SER A 53 -7.94 -0.86 7.20
CA SER A 53 -9.22 -1.54 7.38
C SER A 53 -9.65 -2.26 6.10
N PHE A 54 -9.45 -1.64 4.93
CA PHE A 54 -9.75 -2.28 3.65
C PHE A 54 -8.87 -3.51 3.39
N GLY A 55 -7.56 -3.41 3.65
CA GLY A 55 -6.63 -4.55 3.56
C GLY A 55 -6.99 -5.69 4.53
N GLN A 56 -7.34 -5.37 5.77
CA GLN A 56 -7.81 -6.35 6.76
C GLN A 56 -9.08 -7.08 6.28
N ASN A 57 -10.04 -6.35 5.71
CA ASN A 57 -11.26 -6.94 5.16
C ASN A 57 -10.96 -7.88 4.00
N PHE A 58 -10.01 -7.53 3.13
CA PHE A 58 -9.52 -8.41 2.08
C PHE A 58 -8.93 -9.70 2.67
N ILE A 59 -7.96 -9.59 3.57
CA ILE A 59 -7.32 -10.76 4.22
C ILE A 59 -8.37 -11.68 4.84
N ARG A 60 -9.37 -11.13 5.53
CA ARG A 60 -10.48 -11.90 6.12
C ARG A 60 -11.35 -12.57 5.05
N SER A 61 -11.69 -11.86 3.97
CA SER A 61 -12.60 -12.35 2.92
C SER A 61 -12.10 -13.60 2.20
N PHE A 62 -10.80 -13.71 1.93
CA PHE A 62 -10.20 -14.88 1.28
C PHE A 62 -9.50 -15.83 2.26
N GLY A 63 -9.68 -15.61 3.58
CA GLY A 63 -9.09 -16.46 4.62
C GLY A 63 -7.56 -16.48 4.61
N GLY A 64 -6.93 -15.35 4.30
CA GLY A 64 -5.48 -15.21 4.23
C GLY A 64 -4.82 -15.54 5.57
N LYS A 65 -3.75 -16.35 5.52
CA LYS A 65 -2.99 -16.81 6.69
C LYS A 65 -1.56 -16.28 6.69
N ARG A 66 -0.99 -16.06 5.49
CA ARG A 66 0.40 -15.63 5.31
C ARG A 66 0.43 -14.28 4.64
N VAL A 67 0.84 -13.26 5.40
CA VAL A 67 0.86 -11.85 4.97
C VAL A 67 2.31 -11.35 4.92
N LEU A 68 2.64 -10.65 3.85
CA LEU A 68 3.88 -9.90 3.70
C LEU A 68 3.61 -8.42 3.99
N ASP A 69 4.32 -7.86 4.97
CA ASP A 69 4.31 -6.43 5.27
C ASP A 69 5.68 -5.84 4.91
N ILE A 70 5.71 -5.11 3.80
CA ILE A 70 6.88 -4.49 3.18
C ILE A 70 6.88 -3.01 3.50
N GLY A 71 7.26 -2.70 4.74
CA GLY A 71 7.46 -1.34 5.25
C GLY A 71 8.22 -1.31 6.57
N ILE A 72 7.98 -2.31 7.42
CA ILE A 72 8.64 -2.42 8.74
C ILE A 72 9.78 -3.44 8.74
N ARG A 73 9.64 -4.59 8.03
CA ARG A 73 10.54 -5.75 8.17
C ARG A 73 11.07 -6.38 6.89
N PHE A 74 10.69 -5.89 5.71
CA PHE A 74 10.89 -6.65 4.48
C PHE A 74 12.03 -6.18 3.57
N GLY A 75 12.74 -5.09 3.90
CA GLY A 75 13.80 -4.47 3.08
C GLY A 75 15.08 -5.30 2.93
N GLY A 76 14.97 -6.61 2.67
CA GLY A 76 16.07 -7.53 2.41
C GLY A 76 15.69 -9.02 2.43
N ILE A 77 14.55 -9.42 3.00
CA ILE A 77 14.23 -10.86 3.18
C ILE A 77 13.55 -11.50 1.97
N GLY A 78 13.03 -10.71 1.02
CA GLY A 78 12.29 -11.21 -0.13
C GLY A 78 13.09 -12.23 -0.97
N ASP A 79 14.34 -11.91 -1.32
CA ASP A 79 15.20 -12.82 -2.09
C ASP A 79 15.52 -14.10 -1.31
N LYS A 80 15.73 -13.97 0.01
CA LYS A 80 15.95 -15.12 0.89
C LYS A 80 14.73 -16.04 0.92
N LEU A 81 13.51 -15.50 1.06
CA LEU A 81 12.29 -16.29 1.03
C LEU A 81 12.12 -17.03 -0.31
N ILE A 82 12.46 -16.37 -1.42
CA ILE A 82 12.45 -17.00 -2.74
C ILE A 82 13.46 -18.14 -2.81
N ALA A 83 14.71 -17.90 -2.35
CA ALA A 83 15.76 -18.92 -2.30
C ALA A 83 15.42 -20.10 -1.38
N ASP A 84 14.70 -19.83 -0.29
CA ASP A 84 14.18 -20.83 0.66
C ASP A 84 12.92 -21.55 0.14
N GLY A 85 12.58 -21.39 -1.15
CA GLY A 85 11.49 -22.11 -1.81
C GLY A 85 10.09 -21.64 -1.43
N GLN A 86 9.92 -20.43 -0.87
CA GLN A 86 8.63 -19.90 -0.42
C GLN A 86 7.78 -19.26 -1.54
N SER A 87 8.10 -19.53 -2.81
CA SER A 87 7.32 -19.05 -3.95
C SER A 87 5.89 -19.59 -3.91
N GLY A 88 4.90 -18.74 -4.15
CA GLY A 88 3.50 -19.18 -4.15
C GLY A 88 2.92 -19.52 -2.77
N THR A 89 3.53 -19.08 -1.67
CA THR A 89 3.12 -19.47 -0.31
C THR A 89 2.40 -18.38 0.47
N PHE A 90 2.45 -17.12 0.02
CA PHE A 90 1.80 -15.99 0.70
C PHE A 90 0.45 -15.66 0.08
N ASP A 91 -0.48 -15.14 0.88
CA ASP A 91 -1.85 -14.79 0.48
C ASP A 91 -2.01 -13.30 0.18
N PHE A 92 -1.29 -12.45 0.91
CA PHE A 92 -1.39 -11.00 0.81
C PHE A 92 -0.02 -10.34 0.94
N ALA A 93 0.21 -9.24 0.22
CA ALA A 93 1.38 -8.39 0.36
C ALA A 93 0.96 -6.92 0.46
N PHE A 94 1.51 -6.20 1.43
CA PHE A 94 1.35 -4.76 1.61
C PHE A 94 2.71 -4.10 1.37
N ILE A 95 2.79 -3.18 0.41
CA ILE A 95 4.00 -2.44 0.04
C ILE A 95 3.83 -0.98 0.45
N ASP A 96 4.53 -0.60 1.52
CA ASP A 96 4.66 0.77 2.00
C ASP A 96 6.09 0.98 2.55
N ALA A 97 7.05 1.06 1.64
CA ALA A 97 8.48 1.18 1.94
C ALA A 97 9.13 2.36 1.19
N ASP A 98 10.43 2.28 0.97
CA ASP A 98 11.18 3.21 0.13
C ASP A 98 10.72 3.12 -1.33
N LYS A 99 10.38 4.29 -1.89
CA LYS A 99 9.66 4.39 -3.17
C LYS A 99 10.50 3.94 -4.37
N ALA A 100 11.82 4.13 -4.29
CA ALA A 100 12.77 3.72 -5.33
C ALA A 100 12.74 2.20 -5.61
N ASN A 101 12.38 1.37 -4.62
CA ASN A 101 12.35 -0.09 -4.76
C ASN A 101 10.95 -0.67 -4.99
N TYR A 102 9.91 0.15 -5.17
CA TYR A 102 8.53 -0.34 -5.35
C TYR A 102 8.40 -1.40 -6.44
N SER A 103 9.02 -1.16 -7.61
CA SER A 103 9.04 -2.12 -8.73
C SER A 103 9.69 -3.45 -8.37
N ASN A 104 10.71 -3.45 -7.51
CA ASN A 104 11.41 -4.65 -7.06
C ASN A 104 10.60 -5.40 -6.01
N TYR A 105 10.00 -4.68 -5.06
CA TYR A 105 9.11 -5.26 -4.06
C TYR A 105 7.88 -5.90 -4.69
N TYR A 106 7.31 -5.25 -5.70
CA TYR A 106 6.20 -5.79 -6.47
C TYR A 106 6.57 -7.13 -7.14
N ASP A 107 7.69 -7.22 -7.88
CA ASP A 107 8.09 -8.47 -8.54
C ASP A 107 8.31 -9.63 -7.58
N ARG A 108 8.99 -9.34 -6.46
CA ARG A 108 9.20 -10.34 -5.40
C ARG A 108 7.88 -10.77 -4.80
N SER A 109 6.95 -9.84 -4.59
CA SER A 109 5.62 -10.13 -4.05
C SER A 109 4.80 -10.98 -5.02
N VAL A 110 4.80 -10.66 -6.32
CA VAL A 110 4.15 -11.49 -7.34
C VAL A 110 4.71 -12.92 -7.32
N THR A 111 6.03 -13.08 -7.12
CA THR A 111 6.66 -14.41 -7.05
C THR A 111 6.24 -15.18 -5.78
N LEU A 112 6.25 -14.52 -4.63
CA LEU A 112 5.94 -15.12 -3.32
C LEU A 112 4.45 -15.40 -3.11
N LEU A 113 3.57 -14.67 -3.77
CA LEU A 113 2.12 -14.86 -3.65
C LEU A 113 1.62 -16.11 -4.38
N ARG A 114 0.66 -16.80 -3.80
CA ARG A 114 -0.12 -17.85 -4.50
C ARG A 114 -1.02 -17.24 -5.58
N LYS A 115 -1.53 -18.08 -6.48
CA LYS A 115 -2.62 -17.68 -7.39
C LYS A 115 -3.83 -17.19 -6.59
N GLY A 116 -4.44 -16.10 -7.05
CA GLY A 116 -5.50 -15.39 -6.34
C GLY A 116 -5.05 -14.62 -5.09
N GLY A 117 -3.74 -14.54 -4.82
CA GLY A 117 -3.19 -13.66 -3.80
C GLY A 117 -3.26 -12.19 -4.21
N VAL A 118 -3.20 -11.27 -3.24
CA VAL A 118 -3.43 -9.84 -3.46
C VAL A 118 -2.23 -9.01 -3.00
N ILE A 119 -1.84 -8.02 -3.80
CA ILE A 119 -0.81 -7.03 -3.48
C ILE A 119 -1.47 -5.67 -3.36
N PHE A 120 -1.17 -4.95 -2.29
CA PHE A 120 -1.49 -3.53 -2.13
C PHE A 120 -0.19 -2.74 -2.17
N VAL A 121 -0.15 -1.70 -3.00
CA VAL A 121 0.96 -0.75 -3.06
C VAL A 121 0.45 0.61 -2.59
N ASP A 122 0.91 1.07 -1.44
CA ASP A 122 0.46 2.32 -0.82
C ASP A 122 1.19 3.54 -1.42
N ASN A 123 0.53 4.69 -1.34
CA ASN A 123 0.95 5.99 -1.87
C ASN A 123 1.19 6.02 -3.39
N SER A 124 0.41 5.24 -4.12
CA SER A 124 0.53 5.10 -5.57
C SER A 124 0.10 6.35 -6.34
N LEU A 125 -0.66 7.28 -5.75
CA LEU A 125 -1.00 8.57 -6.39
C LEU A 125 -0.05 9.70 -5.95
N TRP A 126 0.69 9.54 -4.84
CA TRP A 126 1.69 10.49 -4.35
C TRP A 126 1.21 11.95 -4.31
N SER A 127 0.06 12.17 -3.68
CA SER A 127 -0.66 13.45 -3.61
C SER A 127 -0.96 14.05 -4.99
N GLY A 128 -1.15 13.18 -5.99
CA GLY A 128 -1.37 13.52 -7.40
C GLY A 128 -0.10 13.87 -8.19
N SER A 129 1.08 13.82 -7.57
CA SER A 129 2.34 14.25 -8.22
C SER A 129 2.75 13.35 -9.38
N VAL A 130 2.37 12.07 -9.36
CA VAL A 130 2.64 11.13 -10.46
C VAL A 130 1.93 11.49 -11.76
N CYS A 131 0.88 12.30 -11.69
CA CYS A 131 0.14 12.77 -12.87
C CYS A 131 0.78 14.01 -13.52
N ASP A 132 1.76 14.63 -12.86
CA ASP A 132 2.41 15.86 -13.31
C ASP A 132 3.82 15.55 -13.86
N PRO A 133 4.05 15.68 -15.18
CA PRO A 133 5.36 15.43 -15.77
C PRO A 133 6.50 16.28 -15.20
N ALA A 134 6.23 17.52 -14.78
CA ALA A 134 7.26 18.39 -14.22
C ALA A 134 7.71 17.86 -12.85
N LYS A 135 6.75 17.51 -11.97
CA LYS A 135 7.06 16.93 -10.66
C LYS A 135 7.77 15.59 -10.75
N ARG A 136 7.44 14.78 -11.75
CA ARG A 136 8.16 13.52 -12.04
C ARG A 136 9.63 13.78 -12.38
N ALA A 137 9.90 14.77 -13.22
CA ALA A 137 11.28 15.11 -13.60
C ALA A 137 12.13 15.65 -12.43
N GLU A 138 11.50 16.27 -11.43
CA GLU A 138 12.18 16.87 -10.27
C GLU A 138 12.42 15.88 -9.11
N SER A 139 11.79 14.71 -9.12
CA SER A 139 11.78 13.79 -7.99
C SER A 139 11.91 12.33 -8.41
N GLU A 140 13.05 11.72 -8.10
CA GLU A 140 13.30 10.29 -8.34
C GLU A 140 12.23 9.40 -7.69
N SER A 141 11.77 9.74 -6.48
CA SER A 141 10.68 9.02 -5.82
C SER A 141 9.36 9.10 -6.60
N THR A 142 9.02 10.28 -7.11
CA THR A 142 7.78 10.48 -7.88
C THR A 142 7.85 9.73 -9.21
N GLN A 143 9.00 9.75 -9.88
CA GLN A 143 9.23 8.96 -11.08
C GLN A 143 9.16 7.45 -10.78
N ALA A 144 9.80 6.98 -9.71
CA ALA A 144 9.79 5.57 -9.34
C ALA A 144 8.38 5.03 -9.03
N ILE A 145 7.52 5.82 -8.37
CA ILE A 145 6.12 5.45 -8.13
C ILE A 145 5.36 5.39 -9.46
N HIS A 146 5.58 6.35 -10.36
CA HIS A 146 4.97 6.34 -11.68
C HIS A 146 5.37 5.09 -12.49
N ASP A 147 6.66 4.77 -12.53
CA ASP A 147 7.18 3.58 -13.23
C ASP A 147 6.63 2.28 -12.63
N ALA A 148 6.51 2.22 -11.29
CA ALA A 148 5.90 1.08 -10.62
C ALA A 148 4.42 0.93 -10.98
N ASN A 149 3.65 2.02 -11.05
CA ASN A 149 2.26 1.98 -11.47
C ASN A 149 2.09 1.50 -12.90
N ASP A 150 2.88 2.03 -13.83
CA ASP A 150 2.85 1.63 -15.24
C ASP A 150 3.19 0.14 -15.39
N LYS A 151 4.19 -0.34 -14.64
CA LYS A 151 4.54 -1.76 -14.58
C LYS A 151 3.38 -2.62 -14.08
N ILE A 152 2.74 -2.26 -12.96
CA ILE A 152 1.63 -3.03 -12.38
C ILE A 152 0.42 -3.05 -13.33
N TYR A 153 0.19 -1.95 -14.04
CA TYR A 153 -0.87 -1.86 -15.04
C TYR A 153 -0.63 -2.77 -16.26
N GLN A 154 0.64 -2.88 -16.70
CA GLN A 154 1.04 -3.67 -17.87
C GLN A 154 1.36 -5.14 -17.56
N ASP A 155 1.40 -5.56 -16.30
CA ASP A 155 1.84 -6.89 -15.91
C ASP A 155 0.76 -7.96 -16.11
N ASP A 156 0.93 -8.77 -17.15
CA ASP A 156 0.05 -9.88 -17.50
C ASP A 156 -0.07 -10.98 -16.43
N ARG A 157 0.77 -11.00 -15.39
CA ARG A 157 0.65 -11.96 -14.27
C ARG A 157 -0.47 -11.58 -13.29
N THR A 158 -1.01 -10.36 -13.39
CA THR A 158 -1.99 -9.84 -12.45
C THR A 158 -3.19 -9.17 -13.14
N TYR A 159 -4.29 -9.04 -12.41
CA TYR A 159 -5.32 -8.05 -12.71
C TYR A 159 -5.13 -6.89 -11.73
N SER A 160 -5.10 -5.65 -12.20
CA SER A 160 -4.81 -4.50 -11.34
C SER A 160 -5.87 -3.40 -11.41
N ALA A 161 -5.98 -2.64 -10.33
CA ALA A 161 -6.84 -1.47 -10.21
C ALA A 161 -6.17 -0.44 -9.29
N LEU A 162 -6.10 0.82 -9.74
CA LEU A 162 -5.62 1.94 -8.93
C LEU A 162 -6.81 2.62 -8.24
N LEU A 163 -6.87 2.52 -6.90
CA LEU A 163 -7.95 3.05 -6.09
C LEU A 163 -7.58 4.40 -5.48
N ASN A 164 -8.53 5.34 -5.45
CA ASN A 164 -8.38 6.61 -4.76
C ASN A 164 -8.70 6.46 -3.26
N LEU A 165 -7.95 5.57 -2.60
CA LEU A 165 -8.02 5.30 -1.16
C LEU A 165 -6.71 5.79 -0.52
N GLY A 166 -6.79 6.56 0.57
CA GLY A 166 -5.62 7.19 1.18
C GLY A 166 -4.86 8.09 0.19
N ASP A 167 -3.55 7.88 0.07
CA ASP A 167 -2.70 8.58 -0.92
C ASP A 167 -2.60 7.83 -2.27
N GLY A 168 -3.65 7.07 -2.59
CA GLY A 168 -3.70 6.14 -3.71
C GLY A 168 -3.20 4.76 -3.34
N THR A 169 -4.00 3.73 -3.62
CA THR A 169 -3.63 2.33 -3.40
C THR A 169 -3.75 1.57 -4.70
N HIS A 170 -2.62 1.08 -5.23
CA HIS A 170 -2.64 0.19 -6.39
C HIS A 170 -2.84 -1.24 -5.90
N VAL A 171 -3.95 -1.85 -6.30
CA VAL A 171 -4.29 -3.22 -5.95
C VAL A 171 -4.01 -4.12 -7.14
N ALA A 172 -3.29 -5.22 -6.91
CA ALA A 172 -3.01 -6.24 -7.92
C ALA A 172 -3.41 -7.64 -7.42
N PHE A 173 -4.19 -8.36 -8.22
CA PHE A 173 -4.65 -9.72 -7.98
C PHE A 173 -3.87 -10.68 -8.87
N LYS A 174 -3.11 -11.60 -8.27
CA LYS A 174 -2.33 -12.59 -9.03
C LYS A 174 -3.27 -13.59 -9.72
N LYS A 175 -3.05 -13.82 -11.03
CA LYS A 175 -3.82 -14.78 -11.86
C LYS A 175 -3.57 -16.23 -11.46
#